data_AF-A0A1A8DTA9-F1
#
_entry.id   AF-A0A1A8DTA9-F1
#
_cell.length_a   1.000
_cell.length_b   1.000
_cell.length_c   1.000
_cell.angle_alpha   90.00
_cell.angle_beta   90.00
_cell.angle_gamma   90.00
#
_symmetry.space_group_name_H-M   'P 1'
#
loop_
_entity.id
_entity.type
_entity.pdbx_description
1 polymer ?
#
loop_
_entity_poly.entity_id
_entity_poly.type
_entity_poly.pdbx_seq_one_letter_code
_entity_poly.pdbx_strand_id
1 'polypeptide(L)'
;EEILTYRPHILCMQEVDHFYDTFQPVLAGLGYGSHFCPKPWSPCLNVEGNTGPDGCALFFDESRFELLDSVNLRLSAMMIPTNQVAVVTTLRCRSTGRCVCVAVTHLKARSGWEWLRSAEGSDLLWHLENLVQTPVGDDSGVKVPLLICGDFNAIPAEEVYRRFAASPLGLDSAYKKLSPDGLTEPKYTTWKIRATGESCSTLDYIWYTKDSLRVDAVLDMPSEEQIGPNRLPSFHYPSDHLSLVCDFSFKEKE
;
A
#
# COMPACT_ATOMS: atom_id res chain seq x y z
N GLU A 1 -14.77 -5.96 9.74
CA GLU A 1 -14.46 -5.81 11.18
C GLU A 1 -13.05 -5.27 11.38
N GLU A 2 -12.02 -5.96 10.88
CA GLU A 2 -10.60 -5.52 10.89
C GLU A 2 -10.39 -4.01 10.64
N ILE A 3 -10.92 -3.47 9.53
CA ILE A 3 -10.83 -2.05 9.18
C ILE A 3 -11.42 -1.14 10.29
N LEU A 4 -12.55 -1.55 10.87
CA LEU A 4 -13.26 -0.78 11.89
C LEU A 4 -12.57 -0.88 13.26
N THR A 5 -11.83 -1.95 13.52
CA THR A 5 -11.02 -2.11 14.74
C THR A 5 -9.95 -1.02 14.81
N TYR A 6 -9.25 -0.78 13.71
CA TYR A 6 -8.14 0.18 13.67
C TYR A 6 -8.56 1.61 13.32
N ARG A 7 -9.70 1.80 12.66
CA ARG A 7 -10.22 3.13 12.22
C ARG A 7 -9.12 4.01 11.59
N PRO A 8 -8.40 3.51 10.57
CA PRO A 8 -7.26 4.22 10.00
C PRO A 8 -7.70 5.52 9.35
N HIS A 9 -6.91 6.59 9.44
CA HIS A 9 -7.25 7.84 8.74
C HIS A 9 -7.00 7.78 7.23
N ILE A 10 -6.13 6.86 6.79
CA ILE A 10 -5.82 6.56 5.40
C ILE A 10 -5.77 5.03 5.31
N LEU A 11 -6.52 4.45 4.37
CA LEU A 11 -6.63 3.00 4.17
C LEU A 11 -6.29 2.66 2.72
N CYS A 12 -5.27 1.83 2.54
CA CYS A 12 -4.80 1.36 1.24
C CYS A 12 -5.11 -0.13 1.10
N MET A 13 -5.86 -0.51 0.07
CA MET A 13 -6.31 -1.89 -0.14
C MET A 13 -5.95 -2.40 -1.53
N GLN A 14 -5.65 -3.69 -1.62
CA GLN A 14 -5.40 -4.44 -2.85
C GLN A 14 -6.44 -5.54 -2.99
N GLU A 15 -6.56 -6.10 -4.21
CA GLU A 15 -7.56 -7.14 -4.53
C GLU A 15 -8.99 -6.73 -4.15
N VAL A 16 -9.31 -5.44 -4.26
CA VAL A 16 -10.63 -4.93 -3.92
C VAL A 16 -11.58 -5.22 -5.06
N ASP A 17 -12.36 -6.27 -4.93
CA ASP A 17 -13.64 -6.47 -5.61
C ASP A 17 -14.79 -5.87 -4.78
N HIS A 18 -16.02 -5.85 -5.32
CA HIS A 18 -17.19 -5.26 -4.64
C HIS A 18 -16.98 -3.82 -4.12
N PHE A 19 -16.19 -3.01 -4.85
CA PHE A 19 -15.90 -1.64 -4.45
C PHE A 19 -17.18 -0.78 -4.39
N TYR A 20 -17.99 -0.79 -5.46
CA TYR A 20 -19.13 0.11 -5.60
C TYR A 20 -20.38 -0.32 -4.83
N ASP A 21 -20.54 -1.61 -4.56
CA ASP A 21 -21.73 -2.18 -3.91
C ASP A 21 -21.50 -2.50 -2.42
N THR A 22 -20.25 -2.63 -1.97
CA THR A 22 -19.91 -2.91 -0.57
C THR A 22 -18.98 -1.86 0.04
N PHE A 23 -17.73 -1.78 -0.39
CA PHE A 23 -16.72 -1.01 0.35
C PHE A 23 -16.97 0.50 0.33
N GLN A 24 -17.24 1.07 -0.84
CA GLN A 24 -17.50 2.49 -1.01
C GLN A 24 -18.73 2.97 -0.22
N PRO A 25 -19.94 2.37 -0.34
CA PRO A 25 -21.09 2.87 0.39
C PRO A 25 -20.95 2.69 1.90
N VAL A 26 -20.36 1.59 2.37
CA VAL A 26 -20.13 1.35 3.82
C VAL A 26 -19.14 2.36 4.39
N LEU A 27 -17.98 2.55 3.75
CA LEU A 27 -16.95 3.45 4.26
C LEU A 27 -17.32 4.93 4.08
N ALA A 28 -18.03 5.29 3.00
CA ALA A 28 -18.60 6.63 2.85
C ALA A 28 -19.59 6.96 3.97
N GLY A 29 -20.44 6.00 4.35
CA GLY A 29 -21.33 6.14 5.51
C GLY A 29 -20.60 6.35 6.85
N LEU A 30 -19.30 6.04 6.90
CA LEU A 30 -18.43 6.26 8.06
C LEU A 30 -17.54 7.51 7.93
N GLY A 31 -17.71 8.32 6.87
CA GLY A 31 -16.99 9.57 6.66
C GLY A 31 -15.70 9.46 5.85
N TYR A 32 -15.52 8.38 5.08
CA TYR A 32 -14.38 8.20 4.20
C TYR A 32 -14.66 8.63 2.77
N GLY A 33 -13.76 9.43 2.19
CA GLY A 33 -13.62 9.62 0.76
C GLY A 33 -12.83 8.46 0.16
N SER A 34 -12.96 8.20 -1.15
CA SER A 34 -12.31 7.05 -1.77
C SER A 34 -12.01 7.20 -3.26
N HIS A 35 -10.99 6.47 -3.70
CA HIS A 35 -10.61 6.28 -5.10
C HIS A 35 -10.28 4.82 -5.38
N PHE A 36 -10.67 4.35 -6.56
CA PHE A 36 -10.49 2.96 -7.00
C PHE A 36 -9.91 2.91 -8.41
N CYS A 37 -8.90 2.05 -8.59
CA CYS A 37 -8.36 1.70 -9.89
C CYS A 37 -8.55 0.21 -10.15
N PRO A 38 -9.47 -0.19 -11.05
CA PRO A 38 -9.65 -1.58 -11.42
C PRO A 38 -8.50 -2.10 -12.28
N LYS A 39 -8.14 -3.38 -12.10
CA LYS A 39 -7.22 -4.07 -13.02
C LYS A 39 -7.88 -4.20 -14.40
N PRO A 40 -7.17 -3.88 -15.50
CA PRO A 40 -7.71 -4.02 -16.86
C PRO A 40 -8.15 -5.44 -17.19
N TRP A 41 -7.42 -6.44 -16.69
CA TRP A 41 -7.69 -7.87 -16.88
C TRP A 41 -7.73 -8.57 -15.52
N SER A 42 -8.84 -8.35 -14.80
CA SER A 42 -9.10 -8.99 -13.51
C SER A 42 -9.57 -10.44 -13.68
N PRO A 43 -9.04 -11.40 -12.89
CA PRO A 43 -9.60 -12.75 -12.80
C PRO A 43 -11.06 -12.79 -12.34
N CYS A 44 -11.52 -11.81 -11.54
CA CYS A 44 -12.90 -11.75 -11.04
C CYS A 44 -13.93 -11.68 -12.17
N LEU A 45 -13.56 -11.13 -13.33
CA LEU A 45 -14.42 -11.09 -14.52
C LEU A 45 -14.77 -12.47 -15.07
N ASN A 46 -14.01 -13.52 -14.72
CA ASN A 46 -14.27 -14.89 -15.12
C ASN A 46 -15.18 -15.65 -14.14
N VAL A 47 -15.56 -15.02 -13.03
CA VAL A 47 -16.47 -15.62 -12.04
C VAL A 47 -17.91 -15.35 -12.47
N GLU A 48 -18.75 -16.39 -12.44
CA GLU A 48 -20.18 -16.28 -12.74
C GLU A 48 -20.85 -15.35 -11.70
N GLY A 49 -21.60 -14.36 -12.19
CA GLY A 49 -22.25 -13.37 -11.32
C GLY A 49 -21.31 -12.33 -10.70
N ASN A 50 -20.10 -12.13 -11.25
CA ASN A 50 -19.17 -11.12 -10.77
C ASN A 50 -19.75 -9.70 -10.78
N THR A 51 -19.21 -8.85 -9.91
CA THR A 51 -19.59 -7.44 -9.73
C THR A 51 -18.59 -6.49 -10.37
N GLY A 52 -17.73 -7.00 -11.25
CA GLY A 52 -16.67 -6.26 -11.92
C GLY A 52 -15.26 -6.73 -11.55
N PRO A 53 -14.23 -6.00 -12.00
CA PRO A 53 -12.84 -6.34 -11.75
C PRO A 53 -12.39 -6.01 -10.32
N ASP A 54 -11.46 -6.79 -9.78
CA ASP A 54 -10.66 -6.39 -8.62
C ASP A 54 -9.68 -5.26 -8.97
N GLY A 55 -9.18 -4.56 -7.95
CA GLY A 55 -8.24 -3.47 -8.13
C GLY A 55 -7.58 -2.98 -6.86
N CYS A 56 -6.98 -1.79 -6.94
CA CYS A 56 -6.46 -1.07 -5.79
C CYS A 56 -7.44 0.03 -5.37
N ALA A 57 -7.68 0.17 -4.07
CA ALA A 57 -8.52 1.22 -3.52
C ALA A 57 -7.78 2.00 -2.43
N LEU A 58 -8.01 3.31 -2.39
CA LEU A 58 -7.49 4.21 -1.37
C LEU A 58 -8.67 4.95 -0.75
N PHE A 59 -8.81 4.86 0.57
CA PHE A 59 -9.79 5.58 1.36
C PHE A 59 -9.11 6.56 2.31
N PHE A 60 -9.75 7.68 2.63
CA PHE A 60 -9.23 8.67 3.56
C PHE A 60 -10.36 9.31 4.37
N ASP A 61 -10.10 9.59 5.65
CA ASP A 61 -11.03 10.25 6.56
C ASP A 61 -11.21 11.73 6.16
N GLU A 62 -12.39 12.09 5.65
CA GLU A 62 -12.68 13.44 5.15
C GLU A 62 -12.68 14.50 6.25
N SER A 63 -12.85 14.10 7.51
CA SER A 63 -12.76 15.00 8.66
C SER A 63 -11.32 15.44 8.95
N ARG A 64 -10.33 14.64 8.53
CA ARG A 64 -8.90 14.92 8.74
C ARG A 64 -8.18 15.36 7.49
N PHE A 65 -8.62 14.90 6.33
CA PHE A 65 -7.96 15.14 5.06
C PHE A 65 -8.90 15.81 4.08
N GLU A 66 -8.32 16.71 3.29
CA GLU A 66 -8.93 17.26 2.10
C GLU A 66 -8.24 16.66 0.87
N LEU A 67 -9.03 16.16 -0.06
CA LEU A 67 -8.54 15.69 -1.34
C LEU A 67 -8.09 16.88 -2.21
N LEU A 68 -6.84 16.83 -2.69
CA LEU A 68 -6.33 17.81 -3.64
C LEU A 68 -6.28 17.26 -5.07
N ASP A 69 -5.81 16.02 -5.23
CA ASP A 69 -5.71 15.36 -6.53
C ASP A 69 -5.71 13.83 -6.35
N SER A 70 -6.18 13.09 -7.35
CA SER A 70 -6.07 11.64 -7.38
C SER A 70 -5.94 11.14 -8.82
N VAL A 71 -4.94 10.28 -9.03
CA VAL A 71 -4.59 9.72 -10.33
C VAL A 71 -4.55 8.20 -10.25
N ASN A 72 -5.21 7.58 -11.23
CA ASN A 72 -5.12 6.15 -11.48
C ASN A 72 -4.00 5.90 -12.51
N LEU A 73 -3.02 5.09 -12.11
CA LEU A 73 -1.89 4.71 -12.95
C LEU A 73 -2.04 3.27 -13.41
N ARG A 74 -1.72 3.03 -14.68
CA ARG A 74 -1.49 1.70 -15.22
C ARG A 74 0.00 1.51 -15.39
N LEU A 75 0.58 0.61 -14.60
CA LEU A 75 2.02 0.40 -14.57
C LEU A 75 2.50 -0.19 -15.89
N SER A 76 3.72 0.14 -16.26
CA SER A 76 4.37 -0.30 -17.48
C SER A 76 5.63 -1.09 -17.18
N ALA A 77 5.97 -2.02 -18.08
CA ALA A 77 7.25 -2.70 -18.11
C ALA A 77 7.82 -2.61 -19.52
N MET A 78 9.04 -2.07 -19.65
CA MET A 78 9.63 -1.77 -20.97
C MET A 78 8.69 -0.92 -21.86
N MET A 79 8.06 0.11 -21.29
CA MET A 79 7.09 0.98 -21.97
C MET A 79 5.80 0.28 -22.44
N ILE A 80 5.57 -0.97 -22.06
CA ILE A 80 4.35 -1.71 -22.37
C ILE A 80 3.46 -1.73 -21.12
N PRO A 81 2.21 -1.25 -21.21
CA PRO A 81 1.28 -1.29 -20.09
C PRO A 81 1.03 -2.73 -19.61
N THR A 82 1.21 -2.97 -18.32
CA THR A 82 0.94 -4.26 -17.68
C THR A 82 -0.51 -4.35 -17.22
N ASN A 83 -0.83 -5.39 -16.44
CA ASN A 83 -2.13 -5.51 -15.78
C ASN A 83 -2.17 -4.80 -14.42
N GLN A 84 -1.02 -4.41 -13.88
CA GLN A 84 -0.95 -3.83 -12.54
C GLN A 84 -1.24 -2.34 -12.59
N VAL A 85 -1.84 -1.87 -11.51
CA VAL A 85 -2.34 -0.51 -11.38
C VAL A 85 -1.91 0.07 -10.04
N ALA A 86 -1.92 1.39 -9.95
CA ALA A 86 -1.77 2.10 -8.70
C ALA A 86 -2.78 3.23 -8.60
N VAL A 87 -3.20 3.55 -7.37
CA VAL A 87 -3.93 4.78 -7.04
C VAL A 87 -2.95 5.70 -6.34
N VAL A 88 -2.81 6.95 -6.81
CA VAL A 88 -1.97 7.97 -6.19
C VAL A 88 -2.83 9.17 -5.84
N THR A 89 -2.93 9.49 -4.56
CA THR A 89 -3.81 10.54 -4.03
C THR A 89 -3.02 11.54 -3.20
N THR A 90 -3.14 12.82 -3.54
CA THR A 90 -2.57 13.92 -2.77
C THR A 90 -3.61 14.48 -1.82
N LEU A 91 -3.29 14.44 -0.53
CA LEU A 91 -4.17 14.84 0.57
C LEU A 91 -3.56 16.01 1.34
N ARG A 92 -4.38 16.99 1.73
CA ARG A 92 -4.02 18.05 2.68
C ARG A 92 -4.55 17.70 4.06
N CYS A 93 -3.67 17.57 5.03
CA CYS A 93 -4.04 17.42 6.43
C CYS A 93 -4.68 18.72 6.92
N ARG A 94 -5.95 18.66 7.34
CA ARG A 94 -6.73 19.85 7.71
C ARG A 94 -6.19 20.54 8.96
N SER A 95 -5.66 19.79 9.93
CA SER A 95 -5.16 20.35 11.18
C SER A 95 -3.80 21.04 11.04
N THR A 96 -2.95 20.58 10.13
CA THR A 96 -1.59 21.10 9.94
C THR A 96 -1.41 21.94 8.69
N GLY A 97 -2.36 21.87 7.75
CA GLY A 97 -2.24 22.45 6.40
C GLY A 97 -1.22 21.74 5.49
N ARG A 98 -0.52 20.71 5.98
CA ARG A 98 0.55 20.02 5.23
C ARG A 98 -0.02 18.98 4.28
N CYS A 99 0.59 18.87 3.10
CA CYS A 99 0.24 17.86 2.12
C CYS A 99 0.99 16.54 2.37
N VAL A 100 0.39 15.43 1.97
CA VAL A 100 1.00 14.10 1.86
C VAL A 100 0.47 13.44 0.60
N CYS A 101 1.35 12.78 -0.15
CA CYS A 101 0.99 12.00 -1.33
C CYS A 101 1.00 10.52 -0.94
N VAL A 102 -0.12 9.84 -1.18
CA VAL A 102 -0.33 8.45 -0.77
C VAL A 102 -0.54 7.61 -2.02
N ALA A 103 0.23 6.54 -2.15
CA ALA A 103 0.12 5.59 -3.24
C ALA A 103 -0.25 4.20 -2.71
N VAL A 104 -1.07 3.48 -3.47
CA VAL A 104 -1.32 2.05 -3.26
C VAL A 104 -1.14 1.30 -4.57
N THR A 105 -0.45 0.16 -4.51
CA THR A 105 -0.22 -0.71 -5.67
C THR A 105 -0.33 -2.20 -5.30
N HIS A 106 -0.42 -3.05 -6.31
CA HIS A 106 -0.29 -4.49 -6.20
C HIS A 106 0.57 -4.98 -7.38
N LEU A 107 1.80 -5.41 -7.12
CA LEU A 107 2.74 -5.84 -8.17
C LEU A 107 2.53 -7.30 -8.58
N LYS A 108 3.09 -7.69 -9.73
CA LYS A 108 2.93 -9.06 -10.27
C LYS A 108 3.32 -10.15 -9.26
N ALA A 109 2.36 -10.99 -8.84
CA ALA A 109 2.59 -12.08 -7.87
C ALA A 109 3.36 -13.31 -8.35
N ARG A 110 3.38 -13.59 -9.66
CA ARG A 110 3.85 -14.88 -10.19
C ARG A 110 5.35 -15.10 -9.92
N SER A 111 5.72 -16.26 -9.37
CA SER A 111 7.12 -16.68 -9.25
C SER A 111 7.75 -16.85 -10.64
N GLY A 112 9.03 -16.49 -10.80
CA GLY A 112 9.73 -16.39 -12.07
C GLY A 112 9.46 -15.09 -12.84
N TRP A 113 8.71 -14.16 -12.25
CA TRP A 113 8.41 -12.84 -12.81
C TRP A 113 8.98 -11.69 -11.96
N GLU A 114 10.05 -11.96 -11.21
CA GLU A 114 10.77 -11.01 -10.35
C GLU A 114 11.29 -9.81 -11.15
N TRP A 115 11.70 -10.04 -12.40
CA TRP A 115 12.07 -8.95 -13.30
C TRP A 115 10.87 -8.06 -13.67
N LEU A 116 9.69 -8.65 -13.96
CA LEU A 116 8.51 -7.87 -14.36
C LEU A 116 8.04 -6.96 -13.22
N ARG A 117 7.88 -7.51 -12.01
CA ARG A 117 7.51 -6.69 -10.84
C ARG A 117 8.53 -5.59 -10.54
N SER A 118 9.82 -5.83 -10.81
CA SER A 118 10.88 -4.83 -10.64
C SER A 118 10.76 -3.71 -11.67
N ALA A 119 10.37 -4.03 -12.91
CA ALA A 119 10.02 -3.04 -13.92
C ALA A 119 8.77 -2.24 -13.53
N GLU A 120 7.71 -2.90 -13.07
CA GLU A 120 6.48 -2.24 -12.57
C GLU A 120 6.76 -1.31 -11.39
N GLY A 121 7.58 -1.75 -10.43
CA GLY A 121 7.99 -0.92 -9.30
C GLY A 121 8.88 0.26 -9.70
N SER A 122 9.75 0.08 -10.70
CA SER A 122 10.56 1.19 -11.24
C SER A 122 9.70 2.24 -11.93
N ASP A 123 8.67 1.81 -12.68
CA ASP A 123 7.71 2.69 -13.33
C ASP A 123 6.87 3.47 -12.32
N LEU A 124 6.44 2.83 -11.24
CA LEU A 124 5.76 3.50 -10.12
C LEU A 124 6.65 4.58 -9.49
N LEU A 125 7.91 4.27 -9.18
CA LEU A 125 8.85 5.25 -8.62
C LEU A 125 9.03 6.46 -9.55
N TRP A 126 9.16 6.22 -10.86
CA TRP A 126 9.28 7.29 -11.86
C TRP A 126 8.04 8.20 -11.88
N HIS A 127 6.83 7.62 -11.84
CA HIS A 127 5.60 8.40 -11.75
C HIS A 127 5.54 9.22 -10.45
N LEU A 128 5.88 8.64 -9.31
CA LEU A 128 5.88 9.33 -8.03
C LEU A 128 6.90 10.47 -7.98
N GLU A 129 8.10 10.28 -8.52
CA GLU A 129 9.13 11.32 -8.63
C GLU A 129 8.63 12.54 -9.42
N ASN A 130 7.91 12.33 -10.53
CA ASN A 130 7.35 13.43 -11.31
C ASN A 130 6.18 14.14 -10.60
N LEU A 131 5.34 13.39 -9.89
CA LEU A 131 4.20 13.96 -9.17
C LEU A 131 4.64 14.82 -7.98
N VAL A 132 5.59 14.35 -7.17
CA VAL A 132 6.06 15.11 -5.98
C VAL A 132 6.99 16.28 -6.31
N GLN A 133 7.49 16.36 -7.55
CA GLN A 133 8.22 17.52 -8.04
C GLN A 133 7.29 18.67 -8.45
N THR A 134 6.01 18.39 -8.70
CA THR A 134 5.03 19.43 -9.05
C THR A 134 4.60 20.17 -7.78
N PRO A 135 4.82 21.50 -7.68
CA PRO A 135 4.41 22.25 -6.50
C PRO A 135 2.89 22.19 -6.32
N VAL A 136 2.43 21.74 -5.15
CA VAL A 136 1.02 21.76 -4.77
C VAL A 136 0.82 22.85 -3.72
N GLY A 137 0.31 24.00 -4.13
CA GLY A 137 0.02 25.14 -3.25
C GLY A 137 1.18 26.13 -3.04
N ASP A 138 0.91 27.18 -2.26
CA ASP A 138 1.79 28.34 -2.07
C ASP A 138 3.08 28.00 -1.29
N ASP A 139 4.19 28.06 -2.02
CA ASP A 139 5.49 28.61 -1.61
C ASP A 139 6.19 28.03 -0.36
N SER A 140 6.48 26.74 -0.39
CA SER A 140 7.71 26.26 0.25
C SER A 140 8.32 25.17 -0.60
N GLY A 141 9.58 25.31 -1.02
CA GLY A 141 10.33 24.31 -1.82
C GLY A 141 10.53 22.93 -1.15
N VAL A 142 9.65 22.56 -0.23
CA VAL A 142 9.57 21.28 0.48
C VAL A 142 8.78 20.31 -0.39
N LYS A 143 9.43 19.22 -0.79
CA LYS A 143 8.78 18.13 -1.52
C LYS A 143 7.65 17.52 -0.69
N VAL A 144 6.53 17.20 -1.33
CA VAL A 144 5.40 16.54 -0.66
C VAL A 144 5.85 15.16 -0.15
N PRO A 145 5.69 14.84 1.16
CA PRO A 145 6.04 13.53 1.71
C PRO A 145 5.20 12.42 1.06
N LEU A 146 5.81 11.25 0.91
CA LEU A 146 5.17 10.06 0.36
C LEU A 146 4.83 9.04 1.44
N LEU A 147 3.69 8.39 1.28
CA LEU A 147 3.34 7.08 1.83
C LEU A 147 3.05 6.15 0.65
N ILE A 148 3.73 5.01 0.55
CA ILE A 148 3.50 4.04 -0.54
C ILE A 148 3.20 2.68 0.10
N CYS A 149 1.95 2.26 -0.04
CA CYS A 149 1.45 0.99 0.49
C CYS A 149 1.30 -0.03 -0.64
N GLY A 150 1.40 -1.32 -0.33
CA GLY A 150 0.97 -2.33 -1.27
C GLY A 150 1.50 -3.73 -0.99
N ASP A 151 0.95 -4.67 -1.74
CA ASP A 151 1.51 -6.01 -1.92
C ASP A 151 2.50 -5.94 -3.09
N PHE A 152 3.79 -5.96 -2.79
CA PHE A 152 4.86 -5.95 -3.79
C PHE A 152 5.12 -7.37 -4.30
N ASN A 153 4.52 -8.37 -3.65
CA ASN A 153 4.74 -9.79 -3.79
C ASN A 153 6.22 -10.19 -3.68
N ALA A 154 7.07 -9.31 -3.18
CA ALA A 154 8.52 -9.41 -3.30
C ALA A 154 9.16 -9.46 -1.92
N ILE A 155 10.07 -10.41 -1.70
CA ILE A 155 10.80 -10.49 -0.43
C ILE A 155 11.87 -9.38 -0.33
N PRO A 156 12.38 -9.05 0.87
CA PRO A 156 13.36 -7.96 1.05
C PRO A 156 14.68 -8.16 0.27
N ALA A 157 14.98 -9.40 -0.13
CA ALA A 157 16.14 -9.72 -0.95
C ALA A 157 15.95 -9.43 -2.45
N GLU A 158 14.72 -9.16 -2.92
CA GLU A 158 14.45 -8.94 -4.33
C GLU A 158 14.82 -7.53 -4.81
N GLU A 159 15.04 -7.41 -6.11
CA GLU A 159 15.52 -6.18 -6.75
C GLU A 159 14.54 -5.02 -6.59
N VAL A 160 13.22 -5.27 -6.64
CA VAL A 160 12.22 -4.21 -6.46
C VAL A 160 12.29 -3.58 -5.07
N TYR A 161 12.51 -4.38 -4.02
CA TYR A 161 12.68 -3.87 -2.66
C TYR A 161 13.92 -2.97 -2.57
N ARG A 162 15.05 -3.43 -3.13
CA ARG A 162 16.30 -2.64 -3.13
C ARG A 162 16.15 -1.31 -3.86
N ARG A 163 15.37 -1.27 -4.96
CA ARG A 163 15.08 -0.04 -5.71
C ARG A 163 14.31 0.97 -4.89
N PHE A 164 13.30 0.52 -4.14
CA PHE A 164 12.55 1.40 -3.24
C PHE A 164 13.44 1.90 -2.11
N ALA A 165 14.21 1.03 -1.47
CA ALA A 165 15.12 1.40 -0.38
C ALA A 165 16.26 2.36 -0.82
N ALA A 166 16.73 2.24 -2.06
CA ALA A 166 17.78 3.09 -2.63
C ALA A 166 17.25 4.27 -3.46
N SER A 167 15.93 4.47 -3.52
CA SER A 167 15.31 5.52 -4.34
C SER A 167 15.74 6.92 -3.89
N PRO A 168 15.94 7.87 -4.82
CA PRO A 168 16.20 9.28 -4.48
C PRO A 168 15.00 9.98 -3.83
N LEU A 169 13.84 9.32 -3.74
CA LEU A 169 12.68 9.76 -2.95
C LEU A 169 12.90 9.67 -1.43
N GLY A 170 14.03 9.13 -0.98
CA GLY A 170 14.38 9.07 0.44
C GLY A 170 13.45 8.14 1.24
N LEU A 171 13.09 7.00 0.65
CA LEU A 171 12.15 6.06 1.23
C LEU A 171 12.79 5.18 2.30
N ASP A 172 12.01 4.81 3.31
CA ASP A 172 12.29 3.70 4.22
C ASP A 172 11.02 2.90 4.50
N SER A 173 11.15 1.68 4.99
CA SER A 173 10.01 0.82 5.35
C SER A 173 9.61 1.03 6.79
N ALA A 174 8.33 1.32 7.03
CA ALA A 174 7.82 1.59 8.37
C ALA A 174 7.96 0.39 9.32
N TYR A 175 7.82 -0.83 8.79
CA TYR A 175 7.79 -2.05 9.59
C TYR A 175 9.17 -2.52 10.07
N LYS A 176 10.26 -1.92 9.58
CA LYS A 176 11.59 -2.05 10.20
C LYS A 176 11.62 -1.57 11.64
N LYS A 177 10.67 -0.74 12.07
CA LYS A 177 10.53 -0.31 13.47
C LYS A 177 10.36 -1.49 14.44
N LEU A 178 9.85 -2.63 13.98
CA LEU A 178 9.73 -3.85 14.81
C LEU A 178 11.07 -4.54 15.05
N SER A 179 12.09 -4.28 14.23
CA SER A 179 13.37 -4.95 14.38
C SER A 179 14.24 -4.24 15.44
N PRO A 180 14.99 -4.99 16.28
CA PRO A 180 15.87 -4.38 17.27
C PRO A 180 16.96 -3.47 16.68
N ASP A 181 17.35 -3.74 15.44
CA ASP A 181 18.34 -2.95 14.70
C ASP A 181 17.75 -1.79 13.90
N GLY A 182 16.43 -1.75 13.71
CA GLY A 182 15.75 -0.80 12.81
C GLY A 182 16.08 -0.99 11.33
N LEU A 183 16.67 -2.12 10.94
CA LEU A 183 17.16 -2.37 9.57
C LEU A 183 16.44 -3.50 8.86
N THR A 184 15.75 -4.37 9.58
CA THR A 184 15.21 -5.63 9.04
C THR A 184 13.68 -5.63 9.05
N GLU A 185 13.09 -6.20 8.01
CA GLU A 185 11.64 -6.37 7.91
C GLU A 185 11.14 -7.45 8.90
N PRO A 186 9.84 -7.46 9.24
CA PRO A 186 9.24 -8.58 9.96
C PRO A 186 9.46 -9.89 9.20
N LYS A 187 9.30 -11.02 9.90
CA LYS A 187 9.49 -12.36 9.30
C LYS A 187 8.44 -12.69 8.23
N TYR A 188 7.23 -12.17 8.40
CA TYR A 188 6.12 -12.39 7.48
C TYR A 188 5.10 -11.27 7.53
N THR A 189 4.43 -11.09 6.41
CA THR A 189 3.15 -10.37 6.25
C THR A 189 2.07 -11.31 5.69
N THR A 190 2.48 -12.49 5.23
CA THR A 190 1.61 -13.58 4.79
C THR A 190 2.20 -14.92 5.24
N TRP A 191 1.32 -15.85 5.62
CA TRP A 191 1.67 -17.24 5.93
C TRP A 191 0.57 -18.17 5.41
N LYS A 192 0.83 -18.91 4.34
CA LYS A 192 -0.17 -19.74 3.63
C LYS A 192 0.26 -21.21 3.60
N ILE A 193 -0.71 -22.13 3.57
CA ILE A 193 -0.47 -23.54 3.25
C ILE A 193 -0.77 -23.76 1.76
N ARG A 194 0.22 -24.20 0.99
CA ARG A 194 0.07 -24.55 -0.43
C ARG A 194 0.28 -26.06 -0.64
N ALA A 195 -0.07 -26.55 -1.83
CA ALA A 195 0.20 -27.94 -2.22
C ALA A 195 1.70 -28.30 -2.14
N THR A 196 2.58 -27.31 -2.28
CA THR A 196 4.05 -27.46 -2.19
C THR A 196 4.60 -27.28 -0.78
N GLY A 197 3.76 -27.09 0.23
CA GLY A 197 4.14 -26.83 1.62
C GLY A 197 3.79 -25.41 2.09
N GLU A 198 4.31 -25.05 3.27
CA GLU A 198 4.09 -23.73 3.86
C GLU A 198 4.87 -22.64 3.10
N SER A 199 4.21 -21.50 2.91
CA SER A 199 4.76 -20.29 2.29
C SER A 199 4.61 -19.15 3.28
N CYS A 200 5.71 -18.73 3.88
CA CYS A 200 5.77 -17.71 4.94
C CYS A 200 6.77 -16.64 4.49
N SER A 201 6.30 -15.41 4.27
CA SER A 201 7.12 -14.36 3.63
C SER A 201 6.60 -12.96 3.94
N THR A 202 7.50 -11.97 3.86
CA THR A 202 7.17 -10.54 3.90
C THR A 202 7.09 -10.04 2.48
N LEU A 203 5.88 -9.67 2.07
CA LEU A 203 5.54 -9.25 0.71
C LEU A 203 4.89 -7.86 0.66
N ASP A 204 4.34 -7.43 1.79
CA ASP A 204 3.57 -6.19 1.94
C ASP A 204 4.43 -5.13 2.64
N TYR A 205 4.34 -3.89 2.17
CA TYR A 205 5.18 -2.81 2.69
C TYR A 205 4.39 -1.50 2.80
N ILE A 206 4.76 -0.70 3.80
CA ILE A 206 4.42 0.71 3.92
C ILE A 206 5.73 1.50 3.86
N TRP A 207 6.04 2.03 2.68
CA TRP A 207 7.19 2.91 2.48
C TRP A 207 6.81 4.34 2.83
N TYR A 208 7.74 5.10 3.39
CA TYR A 208 7.53 6.49 3.74
C TYR A 208 8.76 7.35 3.45
N THR A 209 8.57 8.64 3.17
CA THR A 209 9.69 9.59 3.04
C THR A 209 10.29 9.88 4.42
N LYS A 210 11.45 9.28 4.71
CA LYS A 210 12.02 9.26 6.06
C LYS A 210 12.48 10.62 6.58
N ASP A 211 12.77 11.56 5.70
CA ASP A 211 13.25 12.89 6.08
C ASP A 211 12.12 13.85 6.48
N SER A 212 10.88 13.54 6.10
CA SER A 212 9.71 14.42 6.31
C SER A 212 8.61 13.79 7.17
N LEU A 213 8.60 12.47 7.32
CA LEU A 213 7.68 11.72 8.17
C LEU A 213 8.45 10.92 9.22
N ARG A 214 7.81 10.67 10.37
CA ARG A 214 8.29 9.81 11.44
C ARG A 214 7.25 8.72 11.71
N VAL A 215 7.71 7.49 11.91
CA VAL A 215 6.87 6.36 12.34
C VAL A 215 6.81 6.36 13.87
N ASP A 216 5.65 6.72 14.42
CA ASP A 216 5.45 6.78 15.87
C ASP A 216 5.18 5.38 16.45
N ALA A 217 4.31 4.60 15.80
CA ALA A 217 3.95 3.24 16.17
C ALA A 217 3.67 2.37 14.94
N VAL A 218 3.78 1.05 15.12
CA VAL A 218 3.36 0.04 14.14
C VAL A 218 2.63 -1.08 14.88
N LEU A 219 1.65 -1.70 14.24
CA LEU A 219 0.96 -2.87 14.78
C LEU A 219 1.91 -4.08 14.76
N ASP A 220 2.01 -4.77 15.90
CA ASP A 220 2.81 -5.98 16.03
C ASP A 220 2.30 -7.10 15.13
N MET A 221 3.23 -7.90 14.58
CA MET A 221 2.86 -9.09 13.83
C MET A 221 2.40 -10.19 14.80
N PRO A 222 1.25 -10.85 14.56
CA PRO A 222 0.78 -11.94 15.39
C PRO A 222 1.79 -13.09 15.36
N SER A 223 2.01 -13.76 16.49
CA SER A 223 2.89 -14.92 16.59
C SER A 223 2.35 -16.14 15.84
N GLU A 224 3.18 -17.16 15.66
CA GLU A 224 2.78 -18.43 15.06
C GLU A 224 1.59 -19.07 15.82
N GLU A 225 1.61 -19.00 17.14
CA GLU A 225 0.55 -19.52 18.01
C GLU A 225 -0.75 -18.72 17.85
N GLN A 226 -0.66 -17.40 17.65
CA GLN A 226 -1.83 -16.54 17.43
C GLN A 226 -2.43 -16.74 16.04
N ILE A 227 -1.61 -17.01 15.02
CA ILE A 227 -2.08 -17.38 13.67
C ILE A 227 -2.72 -18.77 13.69
N GLY A 228 -2.13 -19.69 14.46
CA GLY A 228 -2.58 -21.07 14.58
C GLY A 228 -2.08 -21.99 13.46
N PRO A 229 -2.41 -23.29 13.55
CA PRO A 229 -1.82 -24.32 12.69
C PRO A 229 -2.32 -24.29 11.24
N ASN A 230 -3.50 -23.71 11.00
CA ASN A 230 -4.09 -23.64 9.67
C ASN A 230 -3.55 -22.48 8.82
N ARG A 231 -2.70 -21.63 9.43
CA ARG A 231 -2.15 -20.42 8.81
C ARG A 231 -3.27 -19.53 8.25
N LEU A 232 -2.97 -18.74 7.22
CA LEU A 232 -3.90 -17.80 6.60
C LEU A 232 -4.41 -18.34 5.24
N PRO A 233 -5.69 -18.07 4.88
CA PRO A 233 -6.73 -17.47 5.71
C PRO A 233 -7.30 -18.47 6.74
N SER A 234 -7.99 -17.99 7.77
CA SER A 234 -8.63 -18.82 8.80
C SER A 234 -9.90 -18.18 9.37
N PHE A 235 -10.58 -18.86 10.31
CA PHE A 235 -11.75 -18.28 11.01
C PHE A 235 -11.43 -17.00 11.79
N HIS A 236 -10.17 -16.80 12.18
CA HIS A 236 -9.72 -15.59 12.87
C HIS A 236 -9.18 -14.53 11.92
N TYR A 237 -8.73 -14.93 10.73
CA TYR A 237 -8.12 -14.05 9.73
C TYR A 237 -8.79 -14.21 8.37
N PRO A 238 -9.62 -13.25 7.93
CA PRO A 238 -10.42 -13.38 6.71
C PRO A 238 -9.60 -13.26 5.42
N SER A 239 -8.31 -12.91 5.52
CA SER A 239 -7.39 -12.74 4.40
C SER A 239 -6.19 -13.68 4.56
N ASP A 240 -5.53 -13.99 3.45
CA ASP A 240 -4.26 -14.70 3.43
C ASP A 240 -3.04 -13.78 3.64
N HIS A 241 -3.27 -12.48 3.80
CA HIS A 241 -2.32 -11.45 4.22
C HIS A 241 -2.76 -10.79 5.54
N LEU A 242 -1.79 -10.30 6.31
CA LEU A 242 -2.00 -9.58 7.56
C LEU A 242 -2.03 -8.07 7.31
N SER A 243 -2.93 -7.38 8.01
CA SER A 243 -3.01 -5.92 7.95
C SER A 243 -1.72 -5.27 8.45
N LEU A 244 -1.22 -4.29 7.70
CA LEU A 244 -0.17 -3.38 8.17
C LEU A 244 -0.80 -2.07 8.65
N VAL A 245 -0.52 -1.67 9.88
CA VAL A 245 -1.07 -0.47 10.51
C VAL A 245 0.05 0.33 11.16
N CYS A 246 0.13 1.62 10.85
CA CYS A 246 1.18 2.51 11.33
C CYS A 246 0.60 3.86 11.74
N ASP A 247 1.16 4.43 12.81
CA ASP A 247 0.96 5.82 13.18
C ASP A 247 2.13 6.66 12.66
N PHE A 248 1.81 7.72 11.92
CA PHE A 248 2.78 8.67 11.38
C PHE A 248 2.56 10.07 11.91
N SER A 249 3.66 10.79 12.12
CA SER A 249 3.67 12.24 12.31
C SER A 249 4.55 12.90 11.27
N PHE A 250 4.18 14.13 10.90
CA PHE A 250 5.09 14.95 10.14
C PHE A 250 6.25 15.40 11.03
N LYS A 251 7.48 15.35 10.50
CA LYS A 251 8.63 15.96 11.16
C LYS A 251 8.51 17.48 11.14
N GLU A 252 8.91 18.12 12.23
CA GLU A 252 9.00 19.59 12.30
C GLU A 252 9.96 20.11 11.23
N LYS A 253 9.68 21.31 10.70
CA LYS A 253 10.65 22.02 9.86
C LYS A 253 11.75 22.53 10.80
N GLU A 254 12.99 22.08 10.61
CA GLU A 254 14.16 22.70 11.27
C GLU A 254 14.31 24.17 10.86
#